data_AF-A0A1Y2B4G8-F1
#
_entry.id   AF-A0A1Y2B4G8-F1
#
_cell.length_a   1.000
_cell.length_b   1.000
_cell.length_c   1.000
_cell.angle_alpha   90.00
_cell.angle_beta   90.00
_cell.angle_gamma   90.00
#
_symmetry.space_group_name_H-M   'P 1'
#
loop_
_entity.id
_entity.type
_entity.pdbx_description
1 polymer ?
#
loop_
_entity_poly.entity_id
_entity_poly.type
_entity_poly.pdbx_seq_one_letter_code
_entity_poly.pdbx_strand_id
1 'polypeptide(L)'
;MPRNAHPLIPHETHEPTSVRRIYIQNLTDLLHVCLLRGELGRARRAWSILIRCREVDWKSRWYWGLEILNASSAQPQHDSQVHPTDDDGRETERWLKSLRVSAKEADKPALLHALILHLIKHNRHRAALDELEAYLSSYPYLLSAALHTYAGLIAFYLAQSESSRLPHRRVGSGQATGNTVEWASSRRSPESTSSRSAIVQAEPPNPTLLRHARGWFIKALEIDASDTVAGEFIAEIDRPWRSGESEMDEEDDSIELEREDDSKGDQSGEKTSDDEGKESSYDLDGKD
;
A
#
# COMPACT_ATOMS: atom_id res chain seq x y z
N MET A 1 45.20 -17.30 -38.13
CA MET A 1 43.88 -17.62 -37.56
C MET A 1 43.56 -16.54 -36.52
N PRO A 2 42.76 -15.52 -36.89
CA PRO A 2 42.53 -14.34 -36.05
C PRO A 2 41.65 -14.69 -34.85
N ARG A 3 42.02 -14.16 -33.68
CA ARG A 3 41.23 -14.23 -32.45
C ARG A 3 39.97 -13.40 -32.66
N ASN A 4 38.80 -14.01 -32.46
CA ASN A 4 37.52 -13.31 -32.46
C ASN A 4 37.52 -12.23 -31.37
N ALA A 5 37.73 -10.99 -31.79
CA ALA A 5 37.46 -9.81 -30.99
C ALA A 5 35.94 -9.65 -30.93
N HIS A 6 35.34 -10.02 -29.80
CA HIS A 6 33.97 -9.63 -29.51
C HIS A 6 33.89 -8.10 -29.41
N PRO A 7 32.95 -7.44 -30.10
CA PRO A 7 32.76 -6.01 -29.96
C PRO A 7 32.20 -5.73 -28.57
N LEU A 8 33.02 -5.15 -27.70
CA LEU A 8 32.58 -4.55 -26.45
C LEU A 8 31.71 -3.34 -26.83
N ILE A 9 30.41 -3.47 -26.58
CA ILE A 9 29.46 -2.36 -26.70
C ILE A 9 29.82 -1.33 -25.62
N PRO A 10 30.13 -0.06 -25.98
CA PRO A 10 30.49 0.96 -25.01
C PRO A 10 29.21 1.56 -24.42
N HIS A 11 28.80 1.06 -23.26
CA HIS A 11 28.08 1.90 -22.30
C HIS A 11 29.11 2.40 -21.30
N GLU A 12 29.68 3.57 -21.58
CA GLU A 12 30.47 4.32 -20.60
C GLU A 12 29.57 4.65 -19.39
N THR A 13 29.92 4.11 -18.22
CA THR A 13 30.10 4.90 -17.00
C THR A 13 31.11 4.19 -16.10
N HIS A 14 32.36 4.62 -16.18
CA HIS A 14 33.56 4.12 -15.48
C HIS A 14 34.10 2.77 -15.97
N GLU A 15 35.21 2.80 -16.71
CA GLU A 15 36.12 1.65 -16.74
C GLU A 15 36.36 1.20 -15.29
N PRO A 16 36.11 -0.06 -14.95
CA PRO A 16 36.42 -0.57 -13.64
C PRO A 16 37.94 -0.66 -13.52
N THR A 17 38.56 0.42 -13.02
CA THR A 17 40.02 0.58 -12.85
C THR A 17 40.67 -0.51 -11.99
N SER A 18 39.88 -1.38 -11.35
CA SER A 18 40.37 -2.54 -10.60
C SER A 18 39.60 -3.82 -10.97
N VAL A 19 40.35 -4.92 -11.02
CA VAL A 19 39.83 -6.30 -11.15
C VAL A 19 38.69 -6.58 -10.15
N ARG A 20 38.79 -6.02 -8.94
CA ARG A 20 37.77 -6.14 -7.90
C ARG A 20 36.43 -5.52 -8.32
N ARG A 21 36.43 -4.36 -8.98
CA ARG A 21 35.22 -3.69 -9.44
C ARG A 21 34.52 -4.48 -10.57
N ILE A 22 35.30 -5.13 -11.43
CA ILE A 22 34.76 -6.09 -12.42
C ILE A 22 34.03 -7.24 -11.72
N TYR A 23 34.62 -7.84 -10.68
CA TYR A 23 33.95 -8.91 -9.93
C TYR A 23 32.68 -8.44 -9.22
N ILE A 24 32.66 -7.23 -8.66
CA ILE A 24 31.46 -6.67 -8.04
C ILE A 24 30.36 -6.42 -9.08
N GLN A 25 30.72 -5.92 -10.26
CA GLN A 25 29.77 -5.74 -11.36
C GLN A 25 29.23 -7.09 -11.83
N ASN A 26 30.10 -8.05 -12.12
CA ASN A 26 29.70 -9.40 -12.53
C ASN A 26 28.81 -10.08 -11.48
N LEU A 27 29.07 -9.87 -10.18
CA LEU A 27 28.26 -10.40 -9.11
C LEU A 27 26.88 -9.72 -9.03
N THR A 28 26.84 -8.42 -9.32
CA THR A 28 25.60 -7.64 -9.44
C THR A 28 24.79 -8.12 -10.64
N ASP A 29 25.41 -8.34 -11.79
CA ASP A 29 24.74 -8.85 -12.99
C ASP A 29 24.23 -10.28 -12.75
N LEU A 30 25.04 -11.14 -12.12
CA LEU A 30 24.63 -12.48 -11.72
C LEU A 30 23.44 -12.43 -10.76
N LEU A 31 23.42 -11.50 -9.80
CA LEU A 31 22.28 -11.32 -8.90
C LEU A 31 21.00 -11.01 -9.70
N HIS A 32 21.04 -10.04 -10.60
CA HIS A 32 19.88 -9.67 -11.42
C HIS A 32 19.41 -10.82 -12.31
N VAL A 33 20.35 -11.56 -12.94
CA VAL A 33 20.02 -12.73 -13.75
C VAL A 33 19.38 -13.84 -12.90
N CYS A 34 19.88 -14.07 -11.68
CA CYS A 34 19.27 -15.04 -10.76
C CYS A 34 17.87 -14.61 -10.31
N LEU A 35 17.64 -13.31 -10.07
CA LEU A 35 16.31 -12.78 -9.75
C LEU A 35 15.34 -12.96 -10.92
N LEU A 36 15.74 -12.62 -12.14
CA LEU A 36 14.93 -12.79 -13.35
C LEU A 36 14.59 -14.25 -13.66
N ARG A 37 15.49 -15.19 -13.32
CA ARG A 37 15.28 -16.64 -13.50
C ARG A 37 14.53 -17.31 -12.34
N GLY A 38 14.29 -16.60 -11.24
CA GLY A 38 13.71 -17.16 -10.02
C GLY A 38 14.65 -18.12 -9.27
N GLU A 39 15.97 -18.09 -9.53
CA GLU A 39 16.96 -18.91 -8.81
C GLU A 39 17.35 -18.27 -7.46
N LEU A 40 16.41 -18.26 -6.51
CA LEU A 40 16.52 -17.50 -5.26
C LEU A 40 17.68 -17.93 -4.36
N GLY A 41 17.98 -19.24 -4.30
CA GLY A 41 19.11 -19.74 -3.51
C GLY A 41 20.47 -19.24 -4.03
N ARG A 42 20.60 -18.98 -5.34
CA ARG A 42 21.81 -18.37 -5.91
C ARG A 42 21.80 -16.85 -5.71
N ALA A 43 20.66 -16.20 -5.92
CA ALA A 43 20.49 -14.77 -5.65
C ALA A 43 20.84 -14.41 -4.19
N ARG A 44 20.36 -15.19 -3.22
CA ARG A 44 20.66 -14.99 -1.79
C ARG A 44 22.16 -15.08 -1.50
N ARG A 45 22.84 -16.06 -2.08
CA ARG A 45 24.30 -16.21 -1.92
C ARG A 45 25.03 -15.02 -2.53
N ALA A 46 24.67 -14.63 -3.76
CA ALA A 46 25.27 -13.48 -4.43
C ALA A 46 25.08 -12.19 -3.61
N TRP A 47 23.86 -11.96 -3.11
CA TRP A 47 23.54 -10.84 -2.23
C TRP A 47 24.35 -10.87 -0.92
N SER A 48 24.46 -12.03 -0.26
CA SER A 48 25.25 -12.19 0.98
C SER A 48 26.74 -11.86 0.81
N ILE A 49 27.27 -12.01 -0.41
CA ILE A 49 28.63 -11.63 -0.76
C ILE A 49 28.69 -10.11 -1.03
N LEU A 50 27.74 -9.57 -1.79
CA LEU A 50 27.66 -8.13 -2.11
C LEU A 50 27.57 -7.26 -0.85
N ILE A 51 26.74 -7.63 0.14
CA ILE A 51 26.60 -6.84 1.39
C ILE A 51 27.89 -6.78 2.22
N ARG A 52 28.84 -7.70 2.00
CA ARG A 52 30.15 -7.71 2.67
C ARG A 52 31.20 -6.88 1.94
N CYS A 53 30.92 -6.47 0.70
CA CYS A 53 31.79 -5.59 -0.08
C CYS A 53 31.61 -4.14 0.39
N ARG A 54 32.70 -3.48 0.79
CA ARG A 54 32.67 -2.09 1.27
C ARG A 54 32.30 -1.08 0.19
N GLU A 55 32.53 -1.43 -1.07
CA GLU A 55 32.24 -0.60 -2.23
C GLU A 55 30.76 -0.56 -2.58
N VAL A 56 29.99 -1.55 -2.10
CA VAL A 56 28.57 -1.66 -2.35
C VAL A 56 27.84 -1.05 -1.17
N ASP A 57 27.27 0.14 -1.40
CA ASP A 57 26.26 0.67 -0.48
C ASP A 57 25.01 -0.20 -0.60
N TRP A 58 24.92 -1.20 0.27
CA TRP A 58 23.79 -2.12 0.33
C TRP A 58 22.54 -1.42 0.89
N LYS A 59 22.71 -0.32 1.65
CA LYS A 59 21.59 0.43 2.22
C LYS A 59 20.78 1.14 1.15
N SER A 60 21.43 1.73 0.14
CA SER A 60 20.73 2.31 -1.02
C SER A 60 20.11 1.26 -1.95
N ARG A 61 20.48 -0.01 -1.80
CA ARG A 61 20.00 -1.13 -2.62
C ARG A 61 19.18 -2.14 -1.84
N TRP A 62 18.51 -1.65 -0.81
CA TRP A 62 17.71 -2.49 0.08
C TRP A 62 16.60 -3.26 -0.64
N TYR A 63 16.01 -2.70 -1.69
CA TYR A 63 14.93 -3.33 -2.45
C TYR A 63 15.35 -4.70 -3.02
N TRP A 64 16.63 -4.91 -3.39
CA TRP A 64 17.12 -6.24 -3.79
C TRP A 64 17.05 -7.26 -2.65
N GLY A 65 17.41 -6.84 -1.44
CA GLY A 65 17.29 -7.66 -0.23
C GLY A 65 15.83 -8.00 0.07
N LEU A 66 14.93 -7.02 -0.07
CA LEU A 66 13.50 -7.21 0.13
C LEU A 66 12.92 -8.21 -0.86
N GLU A 67 13.27 -8.10 -2.15
CA GLU A 67 12.81 -9.05 -3.18
C GLU A 67 13.26 -10.49 -2.88
N ILE A 68 14.51 -10.69 -2.43
CA ILE A 68 15.00 -12.02 -2.07
C ILE A 68 14.23 -12.59 -0.86
N LEU A 69 13.93 -11.76 0.14
CA LEU A 69 13.16 -12.19 1.32
C LEU A 69 11.71 -12.51 0.95
N ASN A 70 11.07 -11.66 0.14
CA ASN A 70 9.71 -11.86 -0.35
C ASN A 70 9.59 -13.12 -1.20
N ALA A 71 10.53 -13.34 -2.11
CA ALA A 71 10.50 -14.50 -3.01
C ALA A 71 10.78 -15.80 -2.24
N SER A 72 11.56 -15.75 -1.16
CA SER A 72 11.82 -16.92 -0.31
C SER A 72 10.55 -17.47 0.35
N SER A 73 9.60 -16.59 0.70
CA SER A 73 8.29 -17.00 1.25
C SER A 73 7.38 -17.70 0.23
N ALA A 74 7.65 -17.54 -1.07
CA ALA A 74 6.78 -18.05 -2.13
C ALA A 74 7.20 -19.42 -2.66
N GLN A 75 8.37 -19.95 -2.28
CA GLN A 75 8.85 -21.23 -2.78
C GLN A 75 8.34 -22.36 -1.88
N PRO A 76 7.37 -23.20 -2.31
CA PRO A 76 6.93 -24.34 -1.53
C PRO A 76 8.10 -25.32 -1.41
N GLN A 77 8.65 -25.44 -0.20
CA GLN A 77 9.67 -26.45 0.08
C GLN A 77 9.06 -27.83 -0.10
N HIS A 78 9.53 -28.58 -1.10
CA HIS A 78 8.96 -29.86 -1.49
C HIS A 78 9.17 -30.98 -0.47
N ASP A 79 10.09 -30.87 0.50
CA ASP A 79 10.34 -31.98 1.43
C ASP A 79 10.78 -31.46 2.79
N SER A 80 9.81 -31.18 3.66
CA SER A 80 9.87 -31.35 5.12
C SER A 80 8.55 -30.86 5.72
N GLN A 81 7.87 -31.69 6.51
CA GLN A 81 6.72 -31.31 7.34
C GLN A 81 7.13 -30.30 8.42
N VAL A 82 7.38 -29.05 8.04
CA VAL A 82 7.45 -27.92 8.95
C VAL A 82 6.30 -27.01 8.56
N HIS A 83 5.43 -26.74 9.51
CA HIS A 83 4.29 -25.84 9.36
C HIS A 83 4.69 -24.56 8.59
N PRO A 84 3.84 -24.02 7.70
CA PRO A 84 4.06 -22.70 7.09
C PRO A 84 3.91 -21.67 8.21
N THR A 85 4.97 -21.45 8.97
CA THR A 85 4.95 -20.61 10.15
C THR A 85 4.96 -19.15 9.73
N ASP A 86 4.15 -18.35 10.42
CA ASP A 86 4.16 -16.86 10.49
C ASP A 86 5.56 -16.21 10.71
N ASP A 87 6.64 -16.99 10.72
CA ASP A 87 8.00 -16.58 11.05
C ASP A 87 8.67 -15.83 9.87
N ASP A 88 8.44 -16.26 8.62
CA ASP A 88 9.02 -15.61 7.44
C ASP A 88 8.58 -14.15 7.29
N GLY A 89 7.31 -13.87 7.62
CA GLY A 89 6.77 -12.52 7.64
C GLY A 89 7.40 -11.65 8.73
N ARG A 90 7.74 -12.24 9.88
CA ARG A 90 8.35 -11.54 11.02
C ARG A 90 9.82 -11.25 10.80
N GLU A 91 10.56 -12.14 10.12
CA GLU A 91 11.96 -11.87 9.77
C GLU A 91 12.08 -10.66 8.84
N THR A 92 11.25 -10.62 7.79
CA THR A 92 11.19 -9.49 6.85
C THR A 92 10.80 -8.19 7.58
N GLU A 93 9.84 -8.25 8.50
CA GLU A 93 9.43 -7.11 9.33
C GLU A 93 10.59 -6.59 10.20
N ARG A 94 11.28 -7.50 10.92
CA ARG A 94 12.44 -7.15 11.76
C ARG A 94 13.56 -6.52 10.94
N TRP A 95 13.80 -7.07 9.75
CA TRP A 95 14.82 -6.57 8.84
C TRP A 95 14.47 -5.16 8.34
N LEU A 96 13.24 -4.92 7.88
CA LEU A 96 12.78 -3.59 7.45
C LEU A 96 12.82 -2.57 8.60
N LYS A 97 12.41 -2.95 9.81
CA LYS A 97 12.48 -2.10 11.01
C LYS A 97 13.93 -1.74 11.36
N SER A 98 14.84 -2.71 11.33
CA SER A 98 16.27 -2.48 11.56
C SER A 98 16.87 -1.57 10.48
N LEU A 99 16.50 -1.80 9.22
CA LEU A 99 16.98 -1.02 8.10
C LEU A 99 16.57 0.44 8.21
N ARG A 100 15.30 0.71 8.55
CA ARG A 100 14.76 2.07 8.73
C ARG A 100 15.53 2.90 9.75
N VAL A 101 16.00 2.29 10.84
CA VAL A 101 16.82 2.98 11.87
C VAL A 101 18.17 3.42 11.29
N SER A 102 18.71 2.64 10.36
CA SER A 102 20.04 2.86 9.79
C SER A 102 20.05 3.61 8.44
N ALA A 103 18.86 3.87 7.88
CA ALA A 103 18.66 4.43 6.54
C ALA A 103 18.69 5.96 6.53
N LYS A 104 18.98 6.52 5.35
CA LYS A 104 18.93 7.97 5.11
C LYS A 104 17.49 8.45 5.14
N GLU A 105 17.29 9.72 5.50
CA GLU A 105 15.94 10.30 5.62
C GLU A 105 15.13 10.24 4.34
N ALA A 106 15.77 10.43 3.18
CA ALA A 106 15.12 10.33 1.87
C ALA A 106 14.50 8.94 1.59
N ASP A 107 15.11 7.88 2.09
CA ASP A 107 14.66 6.50 1.85
C ASP A 107 13.62 6.04 2.88
N LYS A 108 13.47 6.77 4.00
CA LYS A 108 12.56 6.40 5.10
C LYS A 108 11.10 6.26 4.64
N PRO A 109 10.51 7.17 3.82
CA PRO A 109 9.14 7.01 3.34
C PRO A 109 8.95 5.74 2.51
N ALA A 110 9.89 5.42 1.62
CA ALA A 110 9.84 4.21 0.79
C ALA A 110 9.96 2.94 1.63
N LEU A 111 10.81 2.95 2.67
CA LEU A 111 10.93 1.83 3.62
C LEU A 111 9.67 1.63 4.45
N LEU A 112 9.05 2.72 4.92
CA LEU A 112 7.79 2.65 5.64
C LEU A 112 6.68 2.13 4.74
N HIS A 113 6.60 2.61 3.50
CA HIS A 113 5.65 2.12 2.50
C HIS A 113 5.81 0.61 2.25
N ALA A 114 7.04 0.13 2.06
CA ALA A 114 7.31 -1.30 1.90
C ALA A 114 6.90 -2.13 3.13
N LEU A 115 7.14 -1.62 4.34
CA LEU A 115 6.71 -2.26 5.58
C LEU A 115 5.19 -2.40 5.67
N ILE A 116 4.45 -1.35 5.29
CA ILE A 116 2.99 -1.35 5.31
C ILE A 116 2.43 -2.36 4.29
N LEU A 117 2.95 -2.35 3.07
CA LEU A 117 2.54 -3.32 2.03
C LEU A 117 2.79 -4.76 2.48
N HIS A 118 3.91 -5.00 3.17
CA HIS A 118 4.21 -6.30 3.77
C HIS A 118 3.18 -6.68 4.85
N LEU A 119 2.83 -5.77 5.76
CA LEU A 119 1.81 -6.02 6.78
C LEU A 119 0.42 -6.27 6.18
N ILE A 120 0.06 -5.55 5.11
CA ILE A 120 -1.19 -5.77 4.37
C ILE A 120 -1.20 -7.16 3.72
N LYS A 121 -0.10 -7.58 3.10
CA LYS A 121 0.03 -8.91 2.48
C LYS A 121 -0.17 -10.04 3.49
N HIS A 122 0.23 -9.83 4.75
CA HIS A 122 0.02 -10.77 5.85
C HIS A 122 -1.30 -10.55 6.63
N ASN A 123 -2.25 -9.78 6.09
CA ASN A 123 -3.55 -9.46 6.71
C ASN A 123 -3.46 -8.77 8.09
N ARG A 124 -2.32 -8.17 8.44
CA ARG A 124 -2.09 -7.48 9.72
C ARG A 124 -2.44 -5.99 9.62
N HIS A 125 -3.65 -5.69 9.16
CA HIS A 125 -4.10 -4.33 8.87
C HIS A 125 -4.10 -3.39 10.08
N ARG A 126 -4.47 -3.89 11.27
CA ARG A 126 -4.44 -3.08 12.51
C ARG A 126 -3.01 -2.63 12.86
N ALA A 127 -2.07 -3.58 12.86
CA ALA A 127 -0.66 -3.26 13.11
C ALA A 127 -0.08 -2.31 12.04
N ALA A 128 -0.54 -2.42 10.79
CA ALA A 128 -0.15 -1.50 9.72
C ALA A 128 -0.65 -0.07 9.99
N LEU A 129 -1.89 0.08 10.47
CA LEU A 129 -2.45 1.38 10.84
C LEU A 129 -1.72 1.98 12.04
N ASP A 130 -1.49 1.20 13.10
CA ASP A 130 -0.78 1.66 14.30
C ASP A 130 0.63 2.17 13.97
N GLU A 131 1.37 1.44 13.11
CA GLU A 131 2.70 1.87 12.65
C GLU A 131 2.60 3.14 11.79
N LEU A 132 1.62 3.24 10.89
CA LEU A 132 1.40 4.45 10.10
C LEU A 132 1.15 5.69 10.98
N GLU A 133 0.21 5.59 11.91
CA GLU A 133 -0.16 6.69 12.81
C GLU A 133 1.01 7.15 13.67
N ALA A 134 1.85 6.21 14.12
CA ALA A 134 3.05 6.52 14.89
C ALA A 134 4.06 7.37 14.11
N TYR A 135 4.15 7.21 12.78
CA TYR A 135 5.18 7.87 11.97
C TYR A 135 4.67 9.02 11.10
N LEU A 136 3.39 9.06 10.72
CA LEU A 136 2.83 10.09 9.83
C LEU A 136 3.01 11.52 10.36
N SER A 137 2.98 11.69 11.69
CA SER A 137 3.20 13.01 12.31
C SER A 137 4.66 13.47 12.29
N SER A 138 5.61 12.60 11.95
CA SER A 138 7.04 12.92 11.94
C SER A 138 7.54 13.25 10.53
N TYR A 139 8.47 14.20 10.43
CA TYR A 139 9.22 14.45 9.19
C TYR A 139 10.15 13.26 8.90
N PRO A 140 10.26 12.75 7.66
CA PRO A 140 9.74 13.27 6.39
C PRO A 140 8.37 12.72 5.94
N TYR A 141 7.70 11.89 6.74
CA TYR A 141 6.48 11.18 6.33
C TYR A 141 5.27 12.09 6.18
N LEU A 142 5.25 13.22 6.91
CA LEU A 142 4.22 14.24 6.81
C LEU A 142 4.01 14.76 5.38
N LEU A 143 5.04 14.72 4.53
CA LEU A 143 5.00 15.25 3.17
C LEU A 143 4.56 14.22 2.11
N SER A 144 4.32 12.97 2.51
CA SER A 144 3.96 11.91 1.57
C SER A 144 2.45 11.74 1.49
N ALA A 145 1.83 12.26 0.43
CA ALA A 145 0.40 12.07 0.17
C ALA A 145 0.04 10.57 0.13
N ALA A 146 0.83 9.77 -0.59
CA ALA A 146 0.61 8.32 -0.72
C ALA A 146 0.49 7.61 0.64
N LEU A 147 1.33 7.93 1.63
CA LEU A 147 1.25 7.33 2.97
C LEU A 147 -0.05 7.70 3.71
N HIS A 148 -0.52 8.94 3.54
CA HIS A 148 -1.81 9.38 4.09
C HIS A 148 -2.96 8.65 3.41
N THR A 149 -2.90 8.46 2.09
CA THR A 149 -3.90 7.68 1.32
C THR A 149 -3.93 6.23 1.79
N TYR A 150 -2.79 5.58 2.01
CA TYR A 150 -2.76 4.23 2.59
C TYR A 150 -3.35 4.15 4.00
N ALA A 151 -3.08 5.14 4.86
CA ALA A 151 -3.69 5.20 6.19
C ALA A 151 -5.23 5.32 6.10
N GLY A 152 -5.72 6.17 5.20
CA GLY A 152 -7.15 6.30 4.88
C GLY A 152 -7.75 4.98 4.40
N LEU A 153 -7.12 4.32 3.43
CA LEU A 153 -7.59 3.04 2.88
C LEU A 153 -7.62 1.92 3.92
N ILE A 154 -6.59 1.83 4.77
CA ILE A 154 -6.54 0.81 5.84
C ILE A 154 -7.61 1.10 6.90
N ALA A 155 -7.78 2.36 7.31
CA ALA A 155 -8.83 2.76 8.25
C ALA A 155 -10.23 2.48 7.68
N PHE A 156 -10.45 2.78 6.39
CA PHE A 156 -11.68 2.47 5.68
C PHE A 156 -11.95 0.96 5.63
N TYR A 157 -10.95 0.16 5.26
CA TYR A 157 -11.05 -1.30 5.28
C TYR A 157 -11.38 -1.85 6.67
N LEU A 158 -10.76 -1.30 7.72
CA LEU A 158 -11.05 -1.65 9.12
C LEU A 158 -12.41 -1.14 9.62
N ALA A 159 -13.05 -0.21 8.92
CA ALA A 159 -14.41 0.26 9.22
C ALA A 159 -15.49 -0.67 8.66
N GLN A 160 -15.20 -1.39 7.57
CA GLN A 160 -16.12 -2.36 6.95
C GLN A 160 -16.34 -3.56 7.87
N SER A 161 -17.52 -4.18 7.86
CA SER A 161 -17.79 -5.38 8.66
C SER A 161 -16.95 -6.57 8.18
N GLU A 162 -16.58 -7.47 9.09
CA GLU A 162 -15.75 -8.65 8.76
C GLU A 162 -16.40 -9.52 7.67
N SER A 163 -17.73 -9.54 7.64
CA SER A 163 -18.53 -10.21 6.61
C SER A 163 -18.29 -9.67 5.20
N SER A 164 -18.02 -8.37 5.06
CA SER A 164 -17.72 -7.72 3.77
C SER A 164 -16.25 -7.83 3.37
N ARG A 165 -15.35 -8.13 4.31
CA ARG A 165 -13.90 -8.25 4.07
C ARG A 165 -13.48 -9.61 3.53
N LEU A 166 -14.26 -10.65 3.79
CA LEU A 166 -13.99 -11.96 3.24
C LEU A 166 -14.26 -11.90 1.73
N PRO A 167 -13.24 -12.10 0.87
CA PRO A 167 -13.50 -12.25 -0.56
C PRO A 167 -14.46 -13.42 -0.68
N HIS A 168 -15.63 -13.16 -1.27
CA HIS A 168 -16.72 -14.11 -1.47
C HIS A 168 -16.13 -15.44 -1.96
N ARG A 169 -15.85 -16.35 -1.03
CA ARG A 169 -15.38 -17.70 -1.33
C ARG A 169 -16.59 -18.31 -1.98
N ARG A 170 -16.63 -18.28 -3.33
CA ARG A 170 -17.70 -18.87 -4.15
C ARG A 170 -18.05 -20.17 -3.46
N VAL A 171 -19.21 -20.20 -2.81
CA VAL A 171 -19.77 -21.42 -2.26
C VAL A 171 -20.04 -22.22 -3.52
N GLY A 172 -19.08 -23.07 -3.85
CA GLY A 172 -19.28 -24.14 -4.80
C GLY A 172 -20.44 -24.92 -4.24
N SER A 173 -21.61 -24.68 -4.82
CA SER A 173 -22.73 -25.59 -4.94
C SER A 173 -22.21 -26.88 -5.58
N GLY A 174 -21.42 -27.63 -4.81
CA GLY A 174 -20.95 -28.96 -5.15
C GLY A 174 -21.99 -29.93 -4.62
N GLN A 175 -22.86 -30.39 -5.53
CA GLN A 175 -23.54 -31.66 -5.38
C GLN A 175 -22.52 -32.72 -4.97
N ALA A 176 -22.59 -33.17 -3.71
CA ALA A 176 -21.97 -34.41 -3.28
C ALA A 176 -23.05 -35.49 -3.33
N THR A 177 -23.16 -36.14 -4.48
CA THR A 177 -23.77 -37.46 -4.61
C THR A 177 -23.03 -38.45 -3.72
N GLY A 178 -23.79 -39.39 -3.15
CA GLY A 178 -23.39 -40.20 -2.02
C GLY A 178 -22.14 -41.07 -2.20
N ASN A 179 -21.56 -41.44 -1.06
CA ASN A 179 -21.40 -42.87 -0.80
C ASN A 179 -21.41 -43.18 0.70
N THR A 180 -22.35 -44.04 1.00
CA THR A 180 -22.73 -44.69 2.25
C THR A 180 -21.69 -45.73 2.65
N VAL A 181 -21.22 -45.72 3.91
CA VAL A 181 -21.04 -46.93 4.71
C VAL A 181 -21.34 -46.60 6.17
N GLU A 182 -22.39 -47.23 6.68
CA GLU A 182 -22.84 -47.23 8.07
C GLU A 182 -21.88 -48.01 8.98
N TRP A 183 -21.58 -47.45 10.15
CA TRP A 183 -21.46 -48.23 11.38
C TRP A 183 -22.33 -47.56 12.45
N ALA A 184 -23.25 -48.35 12.98
CA ALA A 184 -24.33 -47.93 13.85
C ALA A 184 -23.97 -47.91 15.34
N SER A 185 -24.82 -47.19 16.08
CA SER A 185 -25.06 -47.20 17.54
C SER A 185 -24.18 -46.25 18.37
N SER A 186 -24.70 -45.34 19.21
CA SER A 186 -26.04 -45.25 19.82
C SER A 186 -26.26 -43.88 20.50
N ARG A 187 -27.50 -43.38 20.41
CA ARG A 187 -28.31 -42.69 21.44
C ARG A 187 -27.92 -41.27 21.93
N ARG A 188 -28.64 -40.26 21.42
CA ARG A 188 -29.73 -39.50 22.11
C ARG A 188 -30.04 -38.21 21.33
N SER A 189 -31.28 -38.06 20.89
CA SER A 189 -31.93 -36.76 20.62
C SER A 189 -32.80 -36.40 21.85
N PRO A 190 -33.49 -35.25 21.95
CA PRO A 190 -33.57 -34.12 21.01
C PRO A 190 -33.41 -32.74 21.69
N GLU A 191 -32.84 -31.75 21.02
CA GLU A 191 -33.32 -30.38 21.24
C GLU A 191 -33.17 -29.54 19.99
N SER A 192 -34.34 -29.32 19.40
CA SER A 192 -34.64 -28.38 18.35
C SER A 192 -34.49 -26.95 18.87
N THR A 193 -33.42 -26.27 18.47
CA THR A 193 -33.44 -24.81 18.33
C THR A 193 -32.96 -24.47 16.94
N SER A 194 -33.95 -24.30 16.05
CA SER A 194 -33.95 -23.38 14.93
C SER A 194 -32.57 -22.94 14.43
N SER A 195 -32.04 -23.69 13.45
CA SER A 195 -31.20 -23.13 12.40
C SER A 195 -32.05 -22.19 11.53
N ARG A 196 -32.56 -21.14 12.16
CA ARG A 196 -33.22 -20.01 11.53
C ARG A 196 -32.10 -19.29 10.82
N SER A 197 -32.15 -19.31 9.50
CA SER A 197 -31.28 -18.57 8.60
C SER A 197 -30.84 -17.27 9.27
N ALA A 198 -29.60 -17.24 9.74
CA ALA A 198 -28.95 -16.01 10.12
C ALA A 198 -28.84 -15.24 8.81
N ILE A 199 -29.88 -14.47 8.49
CA ILE A 199 -29.74 -13.23 7.77
C ILE A 199 -28.67 -12.53 8.59
N VAL A 200 -27.42 -12.62 8.11
CA VAL A 200 -26.27 -11.93 8.67
C VAL A 200 -26.69 -10.47 8.58
N GLN A 201 -27.22 -9.93 9.68
CA GLN A 201 -27.39 -8.50 9.83
C GLN A 201 -25.96 -7.99 9.77
N ALA A 202 -25.58 -7.53 8.57
CA ALA A 202 -24.27 -6.95 8.34
C ALA A 202 -24.12 -5.86 9.39
N GLU A 203 -23.21 -6.08 10.34
CA GLU A 203 -22.95 -5.12 11.39
C GLU A 203 -22.66 -3.77 10.70
N PRO A 204 -23.35 -2.69 11.09
CA PRO A 204 -23.18 -1.41 10.42
C PRO A 204 -21.71 -0.98 10.51
N PRO A 205 -21.16 -0.39 9.43
CA PRO A 205 -19.75 0.00 9.40
C PRO A 205 -19.44 0.98 10.53
N ASN A 206 -18.25 0.86 11.11
CA ASN A 206 -17.88 1.65 12.28
C ASN A 206 -17.71 3.14 11.91
N PRO A 207 -18.59 4.04 12.38
CA PRO A 207 -18.59 5.44 11.96
C PRO A 207 -17.36 6.21 12.44
N THR A 208 -16.69 5.78 13.52
CA THR A 208 -15.50 6.46 14.02
C THR A 208 -14.30 6.25 13.08
N LEU A 209 -14.12 5.02 12.60
CA LEU A 209 -13.06 4.68 11.64
C LEU A 209 -13.32 5.30 10.27
N LEU A 210 -14.57 5.46 9.84
CA LEU A 210 -14.90 6.19 8.61
C LEU A 210 -14.52 7.67 8.71
N ARG A 211 -14.84 8.33 9.83
CA ARG A 211 -14.42 9.73 10.07
C ARG A 211 -12.90 9.85 10.11
N HIS A 212 -12.22 8.87 10.71
CA HIS A 212 -10.77 8.81 10.75
C HIS A 212 -10.15 8.65 9.36
N ALA A 213 -10.68 7.71 8.56
CA ALA A 213 -10.29 7.52 7.17
C ALA A 213 -10.46 8.80 6.35
N ARG A 214 -11.62 9.46 6.49
CA ARG A 214 -11.90 10.76 5.85
C ARG A 214 -10.87 11.83 6.22
N GLY A 215 -10.48 11.90 7.50
CA GLY A 215 -9.44 12.82 7.96
C GLY A 215 -8.09 12.59 7.29
N TRP A 216 -7.72 11.34 7.03
CA TRP A 216 -6.49 11.00 6.31
C TRP A 216 -6.56 11.34 4.82
N PHE A 217 -7.68 11.08 4.16
CA PHE A 217 -7.86 11.44 2.74
C PHE A 217 -7.83 12.95 2.52
N ILE A 218 -8.39 13.75 3.45
CA ILE A 218 -8.30 15.21 3.37
C ILE A 218 -6.84 15.67 3.45
N LYS A 219 -6.07 15.13 4.40
CA LYS A 219 -4.64 15.44 4.50
C LYS A 219 -3.87 15.02 3.25
N ALA A 220 -4.23 13.89 2.64
CA ALA A 220 -3.62 13.48 1.37
C ALA A 220 -3.88 14.51 0.27
N LEU A 221 -5.13 15.00 0.14
CA LEU A 221 -5.50 16.05 -0.82
C LEU A 221 -4.88 17.42 -0.52
N GLU A 222 -4.65 17.74 0.76
CA GLU A 222 -3.92 18.96 1.16
C GLU A 222 -2.47 18.93 0.66
N ILE A 223 -1.85 17.74 0.62
CA ILE A 223 -0.47 17.55 0.13
C ILE A 223 -0.45 17.43 -1.40
N ASP A 224 -1.37 16.65 -1.96
CA ASP A 224 -1.50 16.38 -3.39
C ASP A 224 -2.97 16.48 -3.82
N ALA A 225 -3.34 17.65 -4.34
CA ALA A 225 -4.68 17.91 -4.86
C ALA A 225 -5.07 17.03 -6.06
N SER A 226 -4.10 16.35 -6.69
CA SER A 226 -4.35 15.44 -7.81
C SER A 226 -4.65 14.00 -7.39
N ASP A 227 -4.68 13.69 -6.10
CA ASP A 227 -5.00 12.35 -5.58
C ASP A 227 -6.48 12.00 -5.78
N THR A 228 -6.77 11.46 -6.97
CA THR A 228 -8.10 10.96 -7.35
C THR A 228 -8.66 9.93 -6.38
N VAL A 229 -7.81 9.05 -5.84
CA VAL A 229 -8.23 7.98 -4.93
C VAL A 229 -8.77 8.59 -3.64
N ALA A 230 -8.04 9.54 -3.05
CA ALA A 230 -8.50 10.23 -1.85
C ALA A 230 -9.84 10.95 -2.08
N GLY A 231 -10.02 11.61 -3.23
CA GLY A 231 -11.26 12.28 -3.60
C GLY A 231 -12.45 11.33 -3.75
N GLU A 232 -12.28 10.21 -4.46
CA GLU A 232 -13.32 9.20 -4.67
C GLU A 232 -13.79 8.58 -3.34
N PHE A 233 -12.85 8.21 -2.46
CA PHE A 233 -13.21 7.63 -1.17
C PHE A 233 -13.88 8.62 -0.22
N ILE A 234 -13.55 9.92 -0.27
CA ILE A 234 -14.30 10.94 0.48
C ILE A 234 -15.74 11.01 -0.03
N ALA A 235 -15.95 10.99 -1.35
CA ALA A 235 -17.28 11.01 -1.94
C ALA A 235 -18.11 9.77 -1.55
N GLU A 236 -17.48 8.59 -1.52
CA GLU A 236 -18.14 7.34 -1.08
C GLU A 236 -18.52 7.39 0.41
N ILE A 237 -17.64 7.91 1.28
CA ILE A 237 -17.92 8.07 2.72
C ILE A 237 -19.06 9.07 2.94
N ASP A 238 -19.09 10.17 2.19
CA ASP A 238 -20.10 11.22 2.33
C ASP A 238 -21.45 10.84 1.66
N ARG A 239 -21.46 9.87 0.72
CA ARG A 239 -22.67 9.40 -0.01
C ARG A 239 -22.80 7.86 -0.05
N PRO A 240 -22.99 7.18 1.08
CA PRO A 240 -22.93 5.71 1.19
C PRO A 240 -24.02 4.92 0.42
N TRP A 241 -24.96 5.59 -0.26
CA TRP A 241 -26.13 4.95 -0.90
C TRP A 241 -26.25 5.18 -2.41
N ARG A 242 -25.33 5.94 -3.04
CA ARG A 242 -25.43 6.24 -4.49
C ARG A 242 -24.89 5.14 -5.41
N SER A 243 -24.18 4.14 -4.90
CA SER A 243 -23.53 3.11 -5.72
C SER A 243 -24.48 2.01 -6.25
N GLY A 244 -25.80 2.11 -6.01
CA GLY A 244 -26.81 1.14 -6.45
C GLY A 244 -28.02 1.70 -7.21
N GLU A 245 -28.18 3.01 -7.29
CA GLU A 245 -29.23 3.61 -8.13
C GLU A 245 -28.65 3.83 -9.52
N SER A 246 -28.69 2.75 -10.30
CA SER A 246 -28.76 2.79 -11.77
C SER A 246 -29.52 4.03 -12.20
N GLU A 247 -28.91 4.82 -13.07
CA GLU A 247 -29.56 5.73 -14.01
C GLU A 247 -30.85 5.06 -14.52
N MET A 248 -31.97 5.34 -13.85
CA MET A 248 -33.31 5.08 -14.36
C MET A 248 -33.79 6.45 -14.77
N ASP A 249 -33.54 6.74 -16.05
CA ASP A 249 -34.38 7.52 -16.92
C ASP A 249 -34.95 8.80 -16.27
N GLU A 250 -34.15 9.86 -16.28
CA GLU A 250 -34.70 11.21 -16.45
C GLU A 250 -35.16 11.36 -17.91
N GLU A 251 -36.16 10.56 -18.31
CA GLU A 251 -37.07 10.94 -19.38
C GLU A 251 -38.35 11.46 -18.70
N ASP A 252 -38.78 12.64 -19.14
CA ASP A 252 -40.13 13.21 -18.96
C ASP A 252 -40.39 14.10 -17.72
N ASP A 253 -40.07 15.39 -17.85
CA ASP A 253 -41.14 16.40 -17.93
C ASP A 253 -40.53 17.77 -18.31
N SER A 254 -40.46 18.00 -19.62
CA SER A 254 -40.21 19.32 -20.18
C SER A 254 -41.50 20.14 -20.11
N ILE A 255 -41.80 20.70 -18.93
CA ILE A 255 -42.80 21.78 -18.82
C ILE A 255 -42.12 23.09 -19.19
N GLU A 256 -42.32 23.44 -20.45
CA GLU A 256 -42.10 24.75 -21.05
C GLU A 256 -42.98 25.78 -20.30
N LEU A 257 -42.40 26.52 -19.36
CA LEU A 257 -43.02 27.70 -18.75
C LEU A 257 -42.26 28.93 -19.20
N GLU A 258 -42.65 29.42 -20.37
CA GLU A 258 -42.43 30.79 -20.79
C GLU A 258 -43.01 31.74 -19.74
N ARG A 259 -42.14 32.44 -19.00
CA ARG A 259 -42.47 33.75 -18.43
C ARG A 259 -41.30 34.68 -18.64
N GLU A 260 -41.44 35.46 -19.71
CA GLU A 260 -40.94 36.83 -19.79
C GLU A 260 -41.42 37.60 -18.55
N ASP A 261 -40.52 38.22 -17.78
CA ASP A 261 -40.75 39.59 -17.33
C ASP A 261 -39.45 40.28 -16.92
N ASP A 262 -39.36 41.52 -17.37
CA ASP A 262 -38.30 42.48 -17.25
C ASP A 262 -38.07 42.92 -15.79
N SER A 263 -36.81 43.03 -15.37
CA SER A 263 -36.42 44.18 -14.55
C SER A 263 -34.92 44.44 -14.53
N LYS A 264 -34.58 45.57 -15.14
CA LYS A 264 -33.32 46.31 -15.01
C LYS A 264 -33.22 46.94 -13.62
N GLY A 265 -32.02 46.92 -13.06
CA GLY A 265 -31.55 47.76 -11.95
C GLY A 265 -30.17 47.24 -11.54
N ASP A 266 -29.06 47.74 -12.08
CA ASP A 266 -28.45 49.06 -11.91
C ASP A 266 -28.04 49.37 -10.45
N GLN A 267 -26.86 49.98 -10.34
CA GLN A 267 -26.09 50.45 -9.18
C GLN A 267 -25.03 49.46 -8.65
N SER A 268 -23.74 49.61 -8.97
CA SER A 268 -22.80 50.71 -8.69
C SER A 268 -22.42 50.86 -7.22
N GLY A 269 -21.13 50.74 -6.92
CA GLY A 269 -20.51 51.15 -5.66
C GLY A 269 -19.29 50.28 -5.33
N GLU A 270 -18.04 50.69 -5.60
CA GLU A 270 -17.25 51.60 -4.74
C GLU A 270 -16.83 50.85 -3.44
N LYS A 271 -15.57 50.67 -3.00
CA LYS A 271 -14.37 51.50 -2.97
C LYS A 271 -13.20 50.65 -2.41
N THR A 272 -12.03 50.77 -3.03
CA THR A 272 -10.70 51.10 -2.44
C THR A 272 -10.37 50.78 -0.97
N SER A 273 -9.19 50.19 -0.76
CA SER A 273 -8.09 50.67 0.12
C SER A 273 -7.10 49.51 0.26
N ASP A 274 -5.90 49.57 -0.31
CA ASP A 274 -4.72 50.21 0.29
C ASP A 274 -4.51 49.75 1.74
N ASP A 275 -3.59 48.80 1.96
CA ASP A 275 -2.77 48.84 3.16
C ASP A 275 -1.36 48.33 2.86
N GLU A 276 -0.41 49.20 3.19
CA GLU A 276 1.01 49.11 2.96
C GLU A 276 1.68 48.26 4.05
N GLY A 277 2.84 47.71 3.70
CA GLY A 277 4.00 47.80 4.58
C GLY A 277 4.04 46.86 5.79
N LYS A 278 4.98 45.91 5.72
CA LYS A 278 6.10 45.91 6.66
C LYS A 278 7.24 45.04 6.16
N GLU A 279 8.24 45.74 5.63
CA GLU A 279 9.63 45.30 5.69
C GLU A 279 9.97 44.93 7.15
N SER A 280 10.62 43.79 7.32
CA SER A 280 11.28 43.42 8.55
C SER A 280 12.65 42.88 8.19
N SER A 281 13.54 43.83 7.90
CA SER A 281 14.99 43.68 7.99
C SER A 281 15.34 43.08 9.35
N TYR A 282 16.02 41.94 9.38
CA TYR A 282 16.84 41.56 10.51
C TYR A 282 18.27 41.40 10.03
N ASP A 283 19.05 42.34 10.52
CA ASP A 283 20.48 42.51 10.34
C ASP A 283 21.29 41.31 10.81
N LEU A 284 22.40 41.17 10.11
CA LEU A 284 23.61 40.48 10.47
C LEU A 284 24.23 41.11 11.73
N ASP A 285 24.49 40.30 12.75
CA ASP A 285 25.61 40.47 13.67
C ASP A 285 25.77 39.09 14.36
N GLY A 286 26.87 38.36 14.24
CA GLY A 286 28.24 38.82 14.44
C GLY A 286 28.76 38.13 15.71
N LYS A 287 29.88 37.42 15.57
CA LYS A 287 30.98 37.24 16.54
C LYS A 287 31.49 35.80 16.68
N ASP A 288 32.80 35.75 16.38
CA ASP A 288 33.89 34.94 16.92
C ASP A 288 33.97 33.44 16.61
#